data_AF-A0AAU5K1R1-F1
#
_entry.id   AF-A0AAU5K1R1-F1
#
_cell.length_a   1.000
_cell.length_b   1.000
_cell.length_c   1.000
_cell.angle_alpha   90.00
_cell.angle_beta   90.00
_cell.angle_gamma   90.00
#
_symmetry.space_group_name_H-M   'P 1'
#
loop_
_entity.id
_entity.type
_entity.pdbx_description
1 polymer ?
#
loop_
_entity_poly.entity_id
_entity_poly.type
_entity_poly.pdbx_seq_one_letter_code
_entity_poly.pdbx_strand_id
1 'polypeptide(L)'
;MTLWIAIGAVALVSFAFKAIGPAVLGGGRELPVRARSVIALVAPALLAGFIVTAVAGPAWSGLDPTLLAGLATVVVLRHYRAPMPVALLGAVAVTALLRLWTA
;
A
#
# COMPACT_ATOMS: atom_id res chain seq x y z
N MET A 1 0.10 34.38 6.86
CA MET A 1 0.29 33.99 8.27
C MET A 1 -0.24 32.59 8.56
N THR A 2 -1.42 32.23 8.08
CA THR A 2 -2.05 30.90 8.26
C THR A 2 -1.20 29.73 7.76
N LEU A 3 -0.51 29.89 6.61
CA LEU A 3 0.35 28.85 6.02
C LEU A 3 1.59 28.54 6.87
N TRP A 4 2.26 29.58 7.40
CA TRP A 4 3.43 29.39 8.27
C TRP A 4 3.07 28.73 9.60
N ILE A 5 1.90 29.04 10.14
CA ILE A 5 1.35 28.37 11.33
C ILE A 5 1.06 26.89 11.02
N ALA A 6 0.44 26.59 9.88
CA ALA A 6 0.18 25.21 9.46
C ALA A 6 1.47 24.40 9.28
N ILE A 7 2.49 24.98 8.65
CA ILE A 7 3.82 24.37 8.51
C ILE A 7 4.42 24.10 9.90
N GLY A 8 4.41 25.09 10.79
CA GLY A 8 4.92 24.94 12.14
C GLY A 8 4.19 23.84 12.92
N ALA A 9 2.86 23.77 12.79
CA ALA A 9 2.05 22.74 13.42
C ALA A 9 2.37 21.33 12.88
N VAL A 10 2.46 21.16 11.56
CA VAL A 10 2.80 19.87 10.94
C VAL A 10 4.22 19.43 11.33
N ALA A 11 5.17 20.37 11.36
CA ALA A 11 6.54 20.10 11.78
C ALA A 11 6.58 19.63 13.25
N LEU A 12 5.86 20.32 14.14
CA LEU A 12 5.78 19.97 15.55
C LEU A 12 5.14 18.59 15.76
N VAL A 13 4.03 18.29 15.07
CA VAL A 13 3.36 16.99 15.14
C VAL A 13 4.26 15.87 14.63
N SER A 14 4.95 16.11 13.50
CA SER A 14 5.89 15.14 12.92
C SER A 14 7.05 14.86 13.87
N PHE A 15 7.61 15.90 14.47
CA PHE A 15 8.66 15.78 15.48
C PHE A 15 8.17 14.99 16.70
N ALA A 16 7.01 15.33 17.24
CA ALA A 16 6.41 14.64 18.37
C ALA A 16 6.20 13.14 18.07
N PHE A 17 5.62 12.79 16.92
CA PHE A 17 5.44 11.39 16.53
C PHE A 17 6.74 10.62 16.44
N LYS A 18 7.79 11.24 15.90
CA LYS A 18 9.09 10.61 15.76
C LYS A 18 9.82 10.46 17.09
N ALA A 19 9.60 11.40 18.02
CA ALA A 19 10.17 11.41 19.36
C ALA A 19 9.51 10.37 20.30
N ILE A 20 8.23 10.03 20.09
CA ILE A 20 7.52 9.02 20.90
C ILE A 20 8.25 7.66 20.87
N GLY A 21 8.80 7.27 19.71
CA GLY A 21 9.53 6.00 19.59
C GLY A 21 10.67 5.90 20.60
N PRO A 22 11.72 6.74 20.51
CA PRO A 22 12.81 6.76 21.48
C PRO A 22 12.38 7.08 22.91
N ALA A 23 11.42 8.00 23.11
CA ALA A 23 10.98 8.42 24.44
C ALA A 23 10.23 7.32 25.21
N VAL A 24 9.44 6.49 24.52
CA VAL A 24 8.68 5.38 25.13
C VAL A 24 9.51 4.09 25.19
N LEU A 25 10.36 3.84 24.19
CA LEU A 25 11.16 2.61 24.09
C LEU A 25 12.52 2.69 24.80
N GLY A 26 12.96 3.88 25.21
CA GLY A 26 14.04 4.13 26.16
C GLY A 26 15.25 3.19 26.06
N GLY A 27 16.23 3.54 25.23
CA GLY A 27 17.65 3.16 25.41
C GLY A 27 18.03 1.68 25.51
N GLY A 28 17.17 0.72 25.11
CA GLY A 28 17.54 -0.70 25.09
C GLY A 28 16.39 -1.71 25.25
N ARG A 29 15.14 -1.28 25.46
CA ARG A 29 14.01 -2.22 25.48
C ARG A 29 13.63 -2.62 24.06
N GLU A 30 13.91 -3.86 23.71
CA GLU A 30 13.38 -4.45 22.48
C GLU A 30 11.86 -4.60 22.59
N LEU A 31 11.15 -4.26 21.51
CA LEU A 31 9.72 -4.50 21.40
C LEU A 31 9.45 -6.00 21.50
N PRO A 32 8.44 -6.43 22.27
CA PRO A 32 8.04 -7.83 22.30
C PRO A 32 7.73 -8.31 20.88
N VAL A 33 8.14 -9.54 20.55
CA VAL A 33 8.07 -10.11 19.19
C VAL A 33 6.71 -9.89 18.53
N ARG A 34 5.61 -10.04 19.28
CA ARG A 34 4.24 -9.81 18.79
C ARG A 34 4.00 -8.38 18.29
N ALA A 35 4.46 -7.37 19.04
CA ALA A 35 4.30 -5.97 18.65
C ALA A 35 5.10 -5.64 17.38
N ARG A 36 6.33 -6.17 17.27
CA ARG A 36 7.16 -6.02 16.07
C ARG A 36 6.48 -6.64 14.84
N SER A 37 5.89 -7.83 14.98
CA SER A 37 5.15 -8.49 13.91
C SER A 37 3.93 -7.68 13.47
N VAL A 38 3.15 -7.14 14.42
CA VAL A 38 1.99 -6.28 14.08
C VAL A 38 2.46 -5.04 13.31
N ILE A 39 3.48 -4.33 13.79
CA ILE A 39 4.03 -3.14 13.11
C ILE A 39 4.52 -3.48 11.70
N ALA A 40 5.20 -4.63 11.53
CA ALA A 40 5.65 -5.08 10.22
C ALA A 40 4.51 -5.34 9.24
N LEU A 41 3.32 -5.70 9.74
CA LEU A 41 2.12 -5.93 8.93
C LEU A 41 1.34 -4.64 8.64
N VAL A 42 1.55 -3.56 9.39
CA VAL A 42 0.85 -2.27 9.16
C VAL A 42 1.11 -1.75 7.75
N ALA A 43 2.38 -1.72 7.31
CA ALA A 43 2.73 -1.23 5.98
C ALA A 43 2.03 -1.99 4.84
N PRO A 44 2.14 -3.34 4.74
CA PRO A 44 1.44 -4.09 3.71
C PRO A 44 -0.09 -4.08 3.87
N ALA A 45 -0.63 -4.02 5.09
CA ALA A 45 -2.07 -3.94 5.31
C ALA A 45 -2.66 -2.61 4.83
N LEU A 46 -1.99 -1.48 5.13
CA LEU A 46 -2.38 -0.18 4.62
C LEU A 46 -2.28 -0.13 3.10
N LEU A 47 -1.20 -0.65 2.51
CA LEU A 47 -1.04 -0.71 1.06
C LEU A 47 -2.16 -1.54 0.40
N ALA A 48 -2.51 -2.69 0.98
CA ALA A 48 -3.63 -3.51 0.51
C ALA A 48 -4.95 -2.73 0.56
N GLY A 49 -5.22 -2.02 1.66
CA GLY A 49 -6.37 -1.14 1.79
C GLY A 49 -6.40 -0.05 0.72
N PHE A 50 -5.26 0.64 0.50
CA PHE A 50 -5.14 1.67 -0.53
C PHE A 50 -5.41 1.13 -1.93
N ILE A 51 -4.87 -0.05 -2.26
CA ILE A 51 -5.11 -0.71 -3.55
C ILE A 51 -6.61 -1.02 -3.70
N VAL A 52 -7.26 -1.59 -2.68
CA VAL A 52 -8.70 -1.87 -2.71
C VAL A 52 -9.50 -0.59 -2.94
N THR A 53 -9.18 0.49 -2.22
CA THR A 53 -9.89 1.78 -2.41
C THR A 53 -9.63 2.40 -3.78
N ALA A 54 -8.42 2.26 -4.31
CA ALA A 54 -8.06 2.77 -5.63
C ALA A 54 -8.75 2.01 -6.76
N VAL A 55 -8.92 0.68 -6.61
CA VAL A 55 -9.56 -0.19 -7.60
C VAL A 55 -11.08 -0.11 -7.51
N ALA A 56 -11.66 -0.07 -6.30
CA ALA A 56 -13.11 -0.03 -6.13
C ALA A 56 -13.71 1.34 -6.48
N GLY A 57 -12.96 2.43 -6.31
CA GLY A 57 -13.43 3.78 -6.53
C GLY A 57 -14.55 4.22 -5.57
N PRO A 58 -15.10 5.43 -5.75
CA PRO A 58 -16.20 5.94 -4.93
C PRO A 58 -17.43 5.03 -5.04
N ALA A 59 -18.02 4.65 -3.90
CA ALA A 59 -19.22 3.83 -3.84
C ALA A 59 -19.17 2.54 -4.70
N TRP A 60 -17.99 1.92 -4.85
CA TRP A 60 -17.77 0.70 -5.65
C TRP A 60 -18.00 0.85 -7.16
N SER A 61 -18.07 2.09 -7.67
CA SER A 61 -18.32 2.37 -9.08
C SER A 61 -17.12 2.21 -10.00
N GLY A 62 -15.90 2.09 -9.45
CA GLY A 62 -14.64 2.04 -10.20
C GLY A 62 -14.19 0.64 -10.61
N LEU A 63 -14.99 -0.40 -10.32
CA LEU A 63 -14.64 -1.79 -10.62
C LEU A 63 -14.63 -2.05 -12.14
N ASP A 64 -13.45 -1.94 -12.74
CA ASP A 64 -13.19 -2.26 -14.14
C ASP A 64 -12.82 -3.76 -14.29
N PRO A 65 -13.60 -4.55 -15.06
CA PRO A 65 -13.30 -5.96 -15.32
C PRO A 65 -11.90 -6.20 -15.91
N THR A 66 -11.39 -5.26 -16.73
CA THR A 66 -10.05 -5.38 -17.35
C THR A 66 -8.93 -5.25 -16.32
N LEU A 67 -9.11 -4.40 -15.30
CA LEU A 67 -8.20 -4.27 -14.16
C LEU A 67 -8.26 -5.51 -13.27
N LEU A 68 -9.47 -6.03 -13.01
CA LEU A 68 -9.65 -7.25 -12.22
C LEU A 68 -8.97 -8.45 -12.87
N ALA A 69 -9.06 -8.59 -14.20
CA ALA A 69 -8.36 -9.64 -14.94
C ALA A 69 -6.82 -9.50 -14.87
N GLY A 70 -6.30 -8.27 -14.96
CA GLY A 70 -4.87 -8.00 -14.75
C GLY A 70 -4.41 -8.38 -13.34
N LEU A 71 -5.16 -8.00 -12.30
CA LEU A 71 -4.89 -8.37 -10.91
C LEU A 71 -4.91 -9.89 -10.70
N ALA A 72 -5.90 -10.58 -11.28
CA ALA A 72 -5.99 -12.04 -11.23
C ALA A 72 -4.75 -12.70 -11.85
N THR A 73 -4.20 -12.12 -12.93
CA THR A 73 -2.98 -12.61 -13.58
C THR A 73 -1.78 -12.58 -12.63
N VAL A 74 -1.63 -11.54 -11.80
CA VAL A 74 -0.57 -11.49 -10.77
C VAL A 74 -0.73 -12.64 -9.77
N VAL A 75 -1.95 -12.91 -9.30
CA VAL A 75 -2.22 -14.00 -8.35
C VAL A 75 -1.84 -15.35 -8.95
N VAL A 76 -2.24 -15.60 -10.20
CA VAL A 76 -1.94 -16.84 -10.92
C VAL A 76 -0.44 -17.00 -11.12
N LEU A 77 0.26 -15.98 -11.65
CA LEU A 77 1.71 -16.04 -11.89
C LEU A 77 2.49 -16.22 -10.59
N ARG A 78 2.06 -15.57 -9.50
CA ARG A 78 2.67 -15.74 -8.18
C ARG A 78 2.43 -17.14 -7.61
N HIS A 79 1.28 -17.75 -7.89
CA HIS A 79 0.99 -19.13 -7.51
C HIS A 79 1.98 -20.11 -8.16
N TYR A 80 2.34 -19.88 -9.43
CA TYR A 80 3.38 -20.63 -10.14
C TYR A 80 4.82 -20.21 -9.78
N ARG A 81 5.01 -19.39 -8.73
CA ARG A 81 6.31 -18.87 -8.27
C ARG A 81 7.09 -18.07 -9.32
N ALA A 82 6.40 -17.42 -10.26
CA ALA A 82 7.05 -16.53 -11.22
C ALA A 82 7.74 -15.35 -10.50
N PRO A 83 8.89 -14.86 -11.01
CA PRO A 83 9.56 -13.70 -10.43
C PRO A 83 8.70 -12.44 -10.59
N MET A 84 8.76 -11.54 -9.61
CA MET A 84 7.90 -10.33 -9.55
C MET A 84 7.86 -9.50 -10.85
N PRO A 85 8.99 -9.28 -11.57
CA PRO A 85 8.96 -8.56 -12.84
C PRO A 85 8.07 -9.24 -13.89
N VAL A 86 8.11 -10.57 -13.97
CA VAL A 86 7.28 -11.34 -14.93
C VAL A 86 5.81 -11.24 -14.57
N ALA A 87 5.47 -11.30 -13.28
CA ALA A 87 4.09 -11.12 -12.83
C ALA A 87 3.53 -9.74 -13.18
N LEU A 88 4.33 -8.69 -13.00
CA LEU A 88 3.99 -7.31 -13.37
C LEU A 88 3.80 -7.16 -14.88
N LEU A 89 4.76 -7.62 -15.69
CA LEU A 89 4.67 -7.56 -17.15
C LEU A 89 3.47 -8.36 -17.67
N GLY A 90 3.21 -9.55 -17.11
CA GLY A 90 2.07 -10.37 -17.47
C GLY A 90 0.73 -9.67 -17.20
N ALA A 91 0.58 -9.06 -16.02
CA ALA A 91 -0.63 -8.31 -15.69
C ALA A 91 -0.84 -7.09 -16.59
N VAL A 92 0.22 -6.32 -16.85
CA VAL A 92 0.16 -5.17 -17.78
C VAL A 92 -0.21 -5.64 -19.18
N ALA A 93 0.39 -6.72 -19.68
CA ALA A 93 0.09 -7.27 -20.99
C ALA A 93 -1.38 -7.71 -21.10
N VAL A 94 -1.90 -8.43 -20.09
CA VAL A 94 -3.31 -8.87 -20.07
C VAL A 94 -4.26 -7.67 -20.02
N THR A 95 -4.03 -6.69 -19.14
CA THR A 95 -4.87 -5.50 -19.07
C THR A 95 -4.82 -4.70 -20.38
N ALA A 96 -3.65 -4.53 -20.99
CA ALA A 96 -3.51 -3.82 -22.25
C ALA A 96 -4.22 -4.54 -23.40
N LEU A 97 -4.05 -5.86 -23.52
CA LEU A 97 -4.72 -6.66 -24.55
C LEU A 97 -6.24 -6.63 -24.40
N LEU A 98 -6.75 -6.80 -23.18
CA LEU A 98 -8.19 -6.73 -22.92
C LEU A 98 -8.74 -5.34 -23.23
N ARG A 99 -8.04 -4.29 -22.81
CA ARG A 99 -8.46 -2.92 -23.07
C ARG A 99 -8.47 -2.58 -24.56
N LEU A 100 -7.52 -3.09 -25.35
CA LEU A 100 -7.52 -2.95 -26.82
C LEU A 100 -8.70 -3.65 -27.48
N TRP A 101 -9.21 -4.73 -26.89
CA TRP A 101 -10.32 -5.50 -27.44
C TRP A 101 -11.69 -4.93 -27.04
N THR A 102 -11.76 -4.26 -25.89
CA THR A 102 -12.98 -3.64 -25.35
C THR A 102 -13.14 -2.16 -25.70
N ALA A 103 -12.13 -1.53 -26.29
CA ALA A 103 -12.15 -0.13 -26.76
C ALA A 103 -12.67 -0.04 -28.19
#